data_AF-A0A3D2SBF8-F1
#
_entry.id   AF-A0A3D2SBF8-F1
#
_cell.length_a   1.000
_cell.length_b   1.000
_cell.length_c   1.000
_cell.angle_alpha   90.00
_cell.angle_beta   90.00
_cell.angle_gamma   90.00
#
_symmetry.space_group_name_H-M   'P 1'
#
loop_
_entity.id
_entity.type
_entity.pdbx_description
1 polymer ?
#
loop_
_entity_poly.entity_id
_entity_poly.type
_entity_poly.pdbx_seq_one_letter_code
_entity_poly.pdbx_strand_id
1 'polypeptide(L)' 'MKLFDVYPLFNINIVKGEGCYVWDETGTKYLDLYGGHAV' A
#
# COMPACT_ATOMS: atom_id res chain seq x y z
N MET A 1 -13.86 -0.83 13.57
CA MET A 1 -13.08 0.03 14.50
C MET A 1 -12.59 1.24 13.71
N LYS A 2 -12.59 2.43 14.31
CA LYS A 2 -12.02 3.64 13.67
C LYS A 2 -10.55 3.75 14.09
N LEU A 3 -9.65 3.89 13.13
CA LEU A 3 -8.24 4.14 13.40
C LEU A 3 -8.05 5.57 13.93
N PHE A 4 -7.00 5.77 14.73
CA PHE A 4 -6.58 7.11 15.13
C PHE A 4 -5.97 7.84 13.93
N ASP A 5 -6.29 9.13 13.80
CA ASP A 5 -5.84 9.95 12.68
C ASP A 5 -4.45 10.53 12.98
N VAL A 6 -3.43 9.68 12.81
CA VAL A 6 -2.02 9.98 13.10
C VAL A 6 -1.17 10.11 11.85
N TYR A 7 -1.61 9.56 10.71
CA TYR A 7 -0.86 9.57 9.47
C TYR A 7 -1.77 9.96 8.29
N PRO A 8 -1.27 10.79 7.36
CA PRO A 8 -1.92 10.93 6.07
C PRO A 8 -1.83 9.60 5.31
N LEU A 9 -2.98 9.00 5.05
CA LEU A 9 -3.07 7.71 4.34
C LEU A 9 -3.46 7.94 2.89
N PHE A 10 -2.85 7.19 1.99
CA PHE A 10 -3.37 7.03 0.64
C PHE A 10 -4.64 6.18 0.69
N ASN A 11 -5.66 6.55 -0.09
CA ASN A 11 -6.87 5.74 -0.22
C ASN A 11 -6.64 4.56 -1.18
N ILE A 12 -5.72 3.67 -0.80
CA ILE A 12 -5.33 2.47 -1.54
C ILE A 12 -5.07 1.35 -0.55
N ASN A 13 -5.56 0.15 -0.88
CA ASN A 13 -5.37 -1.05 -0.07
C ASN A 13 -4.55 -2.07 -0.86
N ILE A 14 -3.25 -2.16 -0.57
CA ILE A 14 -2.35 -3.11 -1.22
C ILE A 14 -2.51 -4.50 -0.59
N VAL A 15 -2.81 -5.50 -1.43
CA VAL A 15 -3.14 -6.87 -0.98
C VAL A 15 -2.13 -7.94 -1.44
N LYS A 16 -1.26 -7.62 -2.41
CA LYS A 16 -0.21 -8.51 -2.92
C LYS A 16 1.05 -7.71 -3.27
N GLY A 17 2.22 -8.29 -3.05
CA GLY A 17 3.52 -7.80 -3.55
C GLY A 17 4.33 -8.92 -4.21
N GLU A 18 5.12 -8.59 -5.24
CA GLU A 18 5.98 -9.50 -6.00
C GLU A 18 7.09 -8.70 -6.71
N GLY A 19 8.35 -8.92 -6.33
CA GLY A 19 9.47 -8.10 -6.79
C GLY A 19 9.28 -6.63 -6.41
N CYS A 20 9.49 -5.72 -7.36
CA CYS A 20 9.28 -4.28 -7.19
C CYS A 20 7.84 -3.84 -7.54
N TYR A 21 6.86 -4.73 -7.50
CA TYR A 21 5.48 -4.41 -7.84
C TYR A 21 4.52 -4.79 -6.71
N VAL A 22 3.46 -4.02 -6.60
CA VAL A 22 2.36 -4.26 -5.67
C VAL A 22 1.01 -4.15 -6.38
N TRP A 23 -0.01 -4.80 -5.81
CA TRP A 23 -1.37 -4.81 -6.35
C TRP A 23 -2.38 -4.42 -5.30
N ASP A 24 -3.35 -3.61 -5.71
CA ASP A 24 -4.52 -3.33 -4.89
C ASP A 24 -5.58 -4.43 -5.01
N GLU A 25 -6.64 -4.30 -4.21
CA GLU A 25 -7.79 -5.23 -4.19
C GLU A 25 -8.57 -5.31 -5.51
N THR A 26 -8.44 -4.32 -6.41
CA THR A 26 -9.06 -4.32 -7.73
C THR A 26 -8.18 -4.98 -8.80
N GLY A 27 -6.95 -5.38 -8.43
CA GLY A 27 -5.96 -5.95 -9.34
C GLY A 27 -5.11 -4.91 -10.07
N THR A 28 -5.20 -3.63 -9.70
CA THR A 28 -4.36 -2.58 -10.29
C THR A 28 -2.91 -2.79 -9.85
N LYS A 29 -1.99 -2.77 -10.82
CA LYS A 29 -0.56 -2.99 -10.61
C LYS A 29 0.18 -1.66 -10.48
N TYR A 30 1.01 -1.53 -9.45
CA TYR A 30 1.83 -0.36 -9.19
C TYR A 30 3.31 -0.74 -9.14
N LEU A 31 4.15 0.12 -9.69
CA LEU A 31 5.60 0.05 -9.47
C LEU A 31 5.92 0.61 -8.09
N ASP A 32 6.56 -0.18 -7.25
CA ASP A 32 6.96 0.24 -5.91
C ASP A 32 8.33 0.93 -5.96
N LEU A 33 8.29 2.26 -5.86
CA LEU A 33 9.46 3.14 -5.71
C LEU A 33 9.65 3.62 -4.26
N TYR A 34 8.79 3.19 -3.35
CA TYR A 34 8.84 3.57 -1.94
C TYR A 34 9.61 2.54 -1.11
N GLY A 35 9.52 1.26 -1.47
CA GLY A 35 10.21 0.15 -0.83
C GLY A 35 9.70 -0.20 0.57
N GLY A 36 8.68 0.53 1.05
CA GLY A 36 8.16 0.45 2.41
C GLY A 36 9.15 0.97 3.45
N HIS A 37 8.69 1.84 4.34
CA HIS A 37 9.39 2.03 5.61
C HIS A 37 8.87 0.96 6.57
N ALA A 38 9.72 -0.01 6.92
CA ALA A 38 9.43 -0.89 8.04
C ALA A 38 9.30 -0.03 9.31
N VAL A 39 8.20 -0.20 10.05
CA VAL A 39 7.95 0.41 11.36
C VAL A 39 7.80 -0.69 12.38
#